data_AF-A0A554LF88-F1
#
_entry.id   AF-A0A554LF88-F1
#
_cell.length_a   1.000
_cell.length_b   1.000
_cell.length_c   1.000
_cell.angle_alpha   90.00
_cell.angle_beta   90.00
_cell.angle_gamma   90.00
#
_symmetry.space_group_name_H-M   'P 1'
#
loop_
_entity.id
_entity.type
_entity.pdbx_description
1 polymer ?
#
loop_
_entity_poly.entity_id
_entity_poly.type
_entity_poly.pdbx_seq_one_letter_code
_entity_poly.pdbx_strand_id
1 'polypeptide(L)'
;METQFNLPETNGLNTKKLMKELLGKFNFSLPKKGAVLDGEITNISLLSILVDLGSFGAGIVYPREFYDDPEKQKNLKPGQNVKLVLLNLENEEGLRELSLKRAQMKSAWQEVKEIYENGEIIAVKIANLNKGGLIAEVRGIQAFMPLSQLAEEHYPKVENGNIQEIVRILQTYRNQEFKVKIIDVDESQNKLIISEKAAKQTLEKEKLIQYNVGDILEGEITETTDFGAFVKLPDGSEALIPKLEIGEGKNMQEILKTGEKIKAKIIEVSPNKIVLSLKALELS
;
A
#
# COMPACT_ATOMS: atom_id res chain seq x y z
N MET A 1 3.78 -56.42 -63.24
CA MET A 1 3.38 -55.37 -62.28
C MET A 1 3.98 -55.74 -60.95
N GLU A 2 5.06 -55.07 -60.56
CA GLU A 2 5.57 -55.00 -59.18
C GLU A 2 6.69 -53.97 -59.21
N THR A 3 6.33 -52.73 -58.92
CA THR A 3 7.27 -51.61 -58.89
C THR A 3 8.01 -51.66 -57.56
N GLN A 4 9.23 -52.20 -57.57
CA GLN A 4 10.13 -52.14 -56.43
C GLN A 4 10.44 -50.67 -56.13
N PHE A 5 9.95 -50.17 -54.99
CA PHE A 5 10.34 -48.89 -54.42
C PHE A 5 11.77 -49.04 -53.88
N ASN A 6 12.75 -48.56 -54.65
CA ASN A 6 14.10 -48.34 -54.15
C ASN A 6 14.04 -47.28 -53.04
N LEU A 7 14.37 -47.69 -51.81
CA LEU A 7 14.65 -46.79 -50.71
C LEU A 7 15.92 -45.97 -51.05
N PRO A 8 15.90 -44.63 -50.99
CA PRO A 8 17.10 -43.85 -51.18
C PRO A 8 18.05 -44.09 -50.00
N GLU A 9 19.32 -44.27 -50.33
CA GLU A 9 20.42 -44.49 -49.41
C GLU A 9 20.44 -43.48 -48.27
N THR A 10 20.73 -43.98 -47.08
CA THR A 10 20.84 -43.25 -45.82
C THR A 10 21.96 -42.21 -45.89
N ASN A 11 21.67 -41.02 -46.41
CA ASN A 11 22.50 -39.85 -46.17
C ASN A 11 22.36 -39.47 -44.71
N GLY A 12 23.45 -39.61 -43.96
CA GLY A 12 23.56 -39.28 -42.55
C GLY A 12 23.27 -37.80 -42.29
N LEU A 13 21.99 -37.43 -42.24
CA LEU A 13 21.58 -36.26 -41.50
C LEU A 13 21.95 -36.53 -40.05
N ASN A 14 22.99 -35.84 -39.63
CA ASN A 14 23.46 -35.76 -38.25
C ASN A 14 22.30 -35.21 -37.41
N THR A 15 21.38 -36.08 -37.00
CA THR A 15 20.16 -35.78 -36.23
C THR A 15 20.53 -35.09 -34.93
N LYS A 16 21.70 -35.40 -34.36
CA LYS A 16 22.29 -34.67 -33.23
C LYS A 16 22.60 -33.21 -33.56
N LYS A 17 23.12 -32.92 -34.76
CA LYS A 17 23.44 -31.55 -35.20
C LYS A 17 22.18 -30.75 -35.50
N LEU A 18 21.20 -31.36 -36.20
CA LEU A 18 19.89 -30.75 -36.48
C LEU A 18 19.09 -30.52 -35.19
N MET A 19 19.09 -31.47 -34.26
CA MET A 19 18.47 -31.33 -32.94
C MET A 19 19.16 -30.27 -32.11
N LYS A 20 20.49 -30.17 -32.14
CA LYS A 20 21.27 -29.10 -31.48
C LYS A 20 21.02 -27.72 -32.10
N GLU A 21 20.81 -27.63 -33.41
CA GLU A 21 20.45 -26.38 -34.10
C GLU A 21 19.01 -25.94 -33.79
N LEU A 22 18.07 -26.88 -33.70
CA LEU A 22 16.68 -26.60 -33.31
C LEU A 22 16.59 -26.20 -31.83
N LEU A 23 17.33 -26.89 -30.94
CA LEU A 23 17.46 -26.53 -29.53
C LEU A 23 18.20 -25.20 -29.32
N GLY A 24 19.13 -24.84 -30.20
CA GLY A 24 19.83 -23.55 -30.16
C GLY A 24 18.99 -22.37 -30.66
N LYS A 25 17.95 -22.62 -31.48
CA LYS A 25 17.00 -21.59 -31.94
C LYS A 25 15.90 -21.30 -30.92
N PHE A 26 15.55 -22.27 -30.09
CA PHE A 26 14.69 -22.05 -28.93
C PHE A 26 15.56 -21.84 -27.70
N ASN A 27 15.76 -20.59 -27.29
CA ASN A 27 16.32 -20.28 -25.97
C ASN A 27 15.37 -20.79 -24.88
N PHE A 28 15.40 -22.10 -24.59
CA PHE A 28 14.79 -22.70 -23.41
C PHE A 28 15.64 -22.31 -22.21
N SER A 29 15.48 -21.07 -21.75
CA SER A 29 15.95 -20.69 -20.42
C SER A 29 15.04 -21.39 -19.42
N LEU A 30 15.51 -22.51 -18.85
CA LEU A 30 14.79 -23.16 -17.76
C LEU A 30 14.61 -22.14 -16.63
N PRO A 31 13.37 -21.90 -16.16
CA PRO A 31 13.12 -20.94 -15.11
C PRO A 31 13.84 -21.40 -13.83
N LYS A 32 14.46 -20.47 -13.10
CA LYS A 32 15.11 -20.84 -11.84
C LYS A 32 14.06 -21.13 -10.77
N LYS A 33 14.38 -22.00 -9.81
CA LYS A 33 13.56 -22.18 -8.60
C LYS A 33 13.35 -20.81 -7.92
N GLY A 34 12.10 -20.47 -7.64
CA GLY A 34 11.67 -19.16 -7.12
C GLY A 34 11.30 -18.13 -8.19
N ALA A 35 11.40 -18.45 -9.48
CA ALA A 35 10.92 -17.58 -10.56
C ALA A 35 9.39 -17.49 -10.55
N VAL A 36 8.87 -16.31 -10.89
CA VAL A 36 7.44 -16.09 -11.12
C VAL A 36 7.15 -16.43 -12.58
N LEU A 37 6.16 -17.28 -12.81
CA LEU A 37 5.69 -17.73 -14.11
C LEU A 37 4.22 -17.35 -14.24
N ASP A 38 3.80 -16.99 -15.45
CA ASP A 38 2.40 -16.85 -15.78
C ASP A 38 1.88 -18.21 -16.28
N GLY A 39 0.71 -18.62 -15.81
CA GLY A 39 0.09 -19.86 -16.24
C GLY A 39 -1.43 -19.82 -16.22
N GLU A 40 -2.03 -20.57 -17.14
CA GLU A 40 -3.48 -20.69 -17.28
C GLU A 40 -3.98 -21.94 -16.56
N ILE A 41 -5.00 -21.80 -15.72
CA ILE A 41 -5.57 -22.94 -15.01
C ILE A 41 -6.31 -23.84 -16.00
N THR A 42 -5.75 -24.99 -16.36
CA THR A 42 -6.39 -25.93 -17.27
C THR A 42 -7.49 -26.72 -16.58
N ASN A 43 -7.21 -27.20 -15.36
CA ASN A 43 -8.14 -28.06 -14.63
C ASN A 43 -8.00 -27.86 -13.12
N ILE A 44 -9.13 -27.83 -12.41
CA ILE A 44 -9.19 -27.75 -10.95
C ILE A 44 -9.77 -29.07 -10.45
N SER A 45 -8.94 -29.88 -9.80
CA SER A 45 -9.36 -31.12 -9.13
C SER A 45 -9.21 -31.00 -7.61
N LEU A 46 -9.83 -31.92 -6.86
CA LEU A 46 -9.80 -31.92 -5.39
C LEU A 46 -8.41 -32.21 -4.79
N LEU A 47 -7.53 -32.84 -5.56
CA LEU A 47 -6.19 -33.26 -5.15
C LEU A 47 -5.08 -32.39 -5.76
N SER A 48 -5.35 -31.76 -6.89
CA SER A 48 -4.38 -30.99 -7.66
C SER A 48 -5.07 -30.00 -8.59
N ILE A 49 -4.44 -28.85 -8.81
CA ILE A 49 -4.83 -27.89 -9.84
C ILE A 49 -3.74 -27.95 -10.91
N LEU A 50 -4.14 -28.28 -12.13
CA LEU A 50 -3.25 -28.30 -13.28
C LEU A 50 -3.25 -26.93 -13.93
N VAL A 51 -2.05 -26.43 -14.19
CA VAL A 51 -1.82 -25.14 -14.83
C VAL A 51 -0.93 -25.35 -16.04
N ASP A 52 -1.31 -24.78 -17.17
CA ASP A 52 -0.47 -24.69 -18.35
C ASP A 52 0.44 -23.46 -18.26
N LEU A 53 1.75 -23.67 -18.34
CA LEU A 53 2.77 -22.61 -18.36
C LEU A 53 3.26 -22.33 -19.79
N GLY A 54 2.56 -22.85 -20.81
CA GLY A 54 2.86 -22.69 -22.23
C GLY A 54 4.26 -23.21 -22.58
N SER A 55 5.19 -22.27 -22.79
CA SER A 55 6.59 -22.60 -23.15
C SER A 55 7.33 -23.39 -22.07
N PHE A 56 6.85 -23.35 -20.83
CA PHE A 56 7.43 -24.08 -19.71
C PHE A 56 6.66 -25.35 -19.36
N GLY A 57 5.73 -25.81 -20.21
CA GLY A 57 4.98 -27.07 -20.03
C GLY A 57 3.90 -27.02 -18.95
N ALA A 58 3.48 -28.18 -18.44
CA ALA A 58 2.45 -28.26 -17.40
C ALA A 58 3.06 -28.14 -15.99
N GLY A 59 2.29 -27.51 -15.10
CA GLY A 59 2.57 -27.41 -13.68
C GLY A 59 1.39 -27.83 -12.82
N ILE A 60 1.69 -28.11 -11.56
CA ILE A 60 0.74 -28.57 -10.55
C ILE A 60 0.79 -27.64 -9.35
N VAL A 61 -0.38 -27.20 -8.90
CA VAL A 61 -0.58 -26.48 -7.63
C VAL A 61 -1.36 -27.38 -6.70
N TYR A 62 -0.82 -27.66 -5.52
CA TYR A 62 -1.51 -28.47 -4.53
C TYR A 62 -2.58 -27.65 -3.78
N PRO A 63 -3.78 -28.19 -3.53
CA PRO A 63 -4.83 -27.52 -2.77
C PRO A 63 -4.42 -27.10 -1.36
N ARG A 64 -3.36 -27.72 -0.81
CA ARG A 64 -2.80 -27.36 0.50
C ARG A 64 -2.34 -25.90 0.58
N GLU A 65 -2.03 -25.29 -0.55
CA GLU A 65 -1.70 -23.86 -0.64
C GLU A 65 -2.88 -22.94 -0.28
N PHE A 66 -4.11 -23.47 -0.24
CA PHE A 66 -5.35 -22.75 0.07
C PHE A 66 -5.93 -23.05 1.46
N TYR A 67 -5.25 -23.83 2.30
CA TYR A 67 -5.75 -24.16 3.65
C TYR A 67 -6.03 -22.92 4.51
N ASP A 68 -5.25 -21.86 4.34
CA ASP A 68 -5.40 -20.63 5.11
C ASP A 68 -6.52 -19.72 4.59
N ASP A 69 -6.96 -19.91 3.34
CA ASP A 69 -7.94 -19.04 2.68
C ASP A 69 -8.84 -19.84 1.71
N PRO A 70 -9.88 -20.52 2.23
CA PRO A 70 -10.77 -21.38 1.44
C PRO A 70 -11.58 -20.61 0.38
N GLU A 71 -11.78 -19.29 0.57
CA GLU A 71 -12.49 -18.43 -0.38
C GLU A 71 -11.72 -18.31 -1.70
N LYS A 72 -10.39 -18.28 -1.63
CA LYS A 72 -9.53 -18.23 -2.82
C LYS A 72 -9.67 -19.47 -3.69
N GLN A 73 -9.78 -20.66 -3.09
CA GLN A 73 -10.01 -21.90 -3.84
C GLN A 73 -11.32 -21.85 -4.63
N LYS A 74 -12.36 -21.23 -4.07
CA LYS A 74 -13.69 -21.13 -4.68
C LYS A 74 -13.74 -20.09 -5.81
N ASN A 75 -12.87 -19.09 -5.77
CA ASN A 75 -12.80 -18.02 -6.77
C ASN A 75 -11.98 -18.40 -8.02
N LEU A 76 -11.19 -19.46 -7.96
CA LEU A 76 -10.44 -19.94 -9.12
C LEU A 76 -11.35 -20.64 -10.13
N LYS A 77 -11.20 -20.26 -11.40
CA LYS A 77 -11.93 -20.89 -12.51
C LYS A 77 -10.94 -21.48 -13.53
N PRO A 78 -11.28 -22.61 -14.17
CA PRO A 78 -10.55 -23.06 -15.36
C PRO A 78 -10.54 -21.95 -16.43
N GLY A 79 -9.41 -21.76 -17.09
CA GLY A 79 -9.16 -20.71 -18.08
C GLY A 79 -8.62 -19.39 -17.52
N GLN A 80 -8.41 -19.27 -16.21
CA GLN A 80 -7.88 -18.06 -15.59
C GLN A 80 -6.34 -18.03 -15.67
N ASN A 81 -5.79 -16.93 -16.17
CA ASN A 81 -4.36 -16.65 -16.06
C ASN A 81 -4.00 -16.18 -14.66
N VAL A 82 -3.02 -16.84 -14.05
CA VAL A 82 -2.53 -16.56 -12.70
C VAL A 82 -1.00 -16.55 -12.67
N LYS A 83 -0.44 -15.71 -11.79
CA LYS A 83 1.01 -15.70 -11.50
C LYS A 83 1.33 -16.77 -10.48
N LEU A 84 2.37 -17.56 -10.73
CA LEU A 84 2.74 -18.73 -9.95
C LEU A 84 4.24 -18.72 -9.70
N VAL A 85 4.69 -19.05 -8.50
CA VAL A 85 6.13 -19.18 -8.21
C VAL A 85 6.54 -20.63 -8.34
N LEU A 86 7.59 -20.88 -9.12
CA LEU A 86 8.16 -22.20 -9.31
C LEU A 86 8.84 -22.68 -8.03
N LEU A 87 8.29 -23.71 -7.40
CA LEU A 87 8.88 -24.35 -6.21
C LEU A 87 9.90 -25.41 -6.60
N ASN A 88 9.53 -26.22 -7.59
CA ASN A 88 10.34 -27.34 -8.02
C ASN A 88 10.26 -27.51 -9.54
N LEU A 89 11.40 -27.83 -10.15
CA LEU A 89 11.53 -27.95 -11.60
C LEU A 89 10.82 -29.17 -12.14
N GLU A 90 10.78 -30.23 -11.34
CA GLU A 90 10.20 -31.52 -11.71
C GLU A 90 9.91 -32.28 -10.41
N ASN A 91 8.67 -32.74 -10.24
CA ASN A 91 8.29 -33.70 -9.21
C ASN A 91 8.43 -35.14 -9.73
N GLU A 92 8.07 -36.13 -8.92
CA GLU A 92 8.14 -37.55 -9.29
C GLU A 92 7.28 -37.92 -10.52
N GLU A 93 6.34 -37.06 -10.91
CA GLU A 93 5.44 -37.24 -12.07
C GLU A 93 5.88 -36.44 -13.31
N GLY A 94 7.04 -35.77 -13.27
CA GLY A 94 7.51 -34.94 -14.39
C GLY A 94 6.86 -33.54 -14.46
N LEU A 95 6.07 -33.16 -13.45
CA LEU A 95 5.31 -31.91 -13.41
C LEU A 95 6.03 -30.85 -12.56
N ARG A 96 5.89 -29.58 -12.94
CA ARG A 96 6.47 -28.45 -12.20
C ARG A 96 5.62 -28.11 -10.99
N GLU A 97 6.22 -28.07 -9.81
CA GLU A 97 5.49 -27.65 -8.60
C GLU A 97 5.43 -26.14 -8.53
N LEU A 98 4.21 -25.61 -8.35
CA LEU A 98 3.93 -24.19 -8.37
C LEU A 98 3.21 -23.76 -7.10
N SER A 99 3.47 -22.53 -6.65
CA SER A 99 2.76 -21.89 -5.55
C SER A 99 2.11 -20.60 -6.01
N LEU A 100 0.79 -20.57 -5.95
CA LEU A 100 0.00 -19.35 -6.13
C LEU A 100 0.20 -18.40 -4.95
N LYS A 101 0.26 -18.94 -3.73
CA LYS A 101 0.41 -18.16 -2.49
C LYS A 101 1.69 -17.33 -2.51
N ARG A 102 2.84 -17.93 -2.85
CA ARG A 102 4.13 -17.22 -2.91
C ARG A 102 4.15 -16.14 -3.99
N ALA A 103 3.52 -16.37 -5.14
CA ALA A 103 3.43 -15.37 -6.20
C ALA A 103 2.61 -14.15 -5.78
N GLN A 104 1.45 -14.39 -5.16
CA GLN A 104 0.59 -13.34 -4.62
C GLN A 104 1.31 -12.55 -3.54
N MET A 105 1.94 -13.23 -2.57
CA MET A 105 2.67 -12.57 -1.50
C MET A 105 3.80 -11.71 -2.06
N LYS A 106 4.59 -12.22 -3.01
CA LYS A 106 5.68 -11.44 -3.62
C LYS A 106 5.16 -10.20 -4.33
N SER A 107 4.06 -10.31 -5.07
CA SER A 107 3.42 -9.18 -5.74
C SER A 107 2.88 -8.15 -4.73
N ALA A 108 2.22 -8.63 -3.67
CA ALA A 108 1.73 -7.78 -2.58
C ALA A 108 2.86 -7.05 -1.86
N TRP A 109 4.02 -7.69 -1.64
CA TRP A 109 5.20 -7.03 -1.08
C TRP A 109 5.79 -5.98 -2.00
N GLN A 110 5.75 -6.18 -3.33
CA GLN A 110 6.18 -5.16 -4.28
C GLN A 110 5.26 -3.94 -4.24
N GLU A 111 3.94 -4.13 -4.28
CA GLU A 111 2.96 -3.05 -4.14
C GLU A 111 3.13 -2.30 -2.82
N VAL A 112 3.32 -3.02 -1.70
CA VAL A 112 3.51 -2.42 -0.38
C VAL A 112 4.81 -1.62 -0.30
N LYS A 113 5.90 -2.09 -0.94
CA LYS A 113 7.14 -1.33 -1.04
C LYS A 113 6.96 -0.04 -1.84
N GLU A 114 6.25 -0.10 -2.96
CA GLU A 114 5.92 1.10 -3.75
C GLU A 114 5.10 2.10 -2.94
N ILE A 115 4.06 1.65 -2.24
CA ILE A 115 3.24 2.49 -1.34
C ILE A 115 4.08 3.11 -0.22
N TYR A 116 5.00 2.33 0.35
CA TYR A 116 5.91 2.80 1.40
C TYR A 116 6.87 3.88 0.89
N GLU A 117 7.48 3.66 -0.29
CA GLU A 117 8.38 4.61 -0.94
C GLU A 117 7.67 5.90 -1.37
N ASN A 118 6.47 5.79 -1.94
CA ASN A 118 5.64 6.93 -2.32
C ASN A 118 5.01 7.61 -1.10
N GLY A 119 4.96 6.94 0.05
CA GLY A 119 4.34 7.43 1.27
C GLY A 119 2.84 7.65 1.15
N GLU A 120 2.16 6.84 0.34
CA GLU A 120 0.73 6.94 0.06
C GLU A 120 -0.13 6.57 1.28
N ILE A 121 -1.32 7.17 1.35
CA ILE A 121 -2.32 6.88 2.38
C ILE A 121 -3.22 5.77 1.87
N ILE A 122 -3.28 4.67 2.62
CA ILE A 122 -4.11 3.51 2.31
C ILE A 122 -5.27 3.38 3.30
N ALA A 123 -6.43 2.97 2.79
CA ALA A 123 -7.56 2.59 3.64
C ALA A 123 -7.43 1.11 4.01
N VAL A 124 -7.44 0.81 5.31
CA VAL A 124 -7.28 -0.56 5.82
C VAL A 124 -8.41 -0.89 6.77
N LYS A 125 -8.88 -2.14 6.71
CA LYS A 125 -9.92 -2.64 7.60
C LYS A 125 -9.30 -3.38 8.77
N ILE A 126 -9.76 -3.08 9.98
CA ILE A 126 -9.28 -3.74 11.19
C ILE A 126 -9.86 -5.16 11.26
N ALA A 127 -9.01 -6.17 11.11
CA ALA A 127 -9.38 -7.58 11.18
C ALA A 127 -9.42 -8.08 12.64
N ASN A 128 -8.39 -7.74 13.41
CA ASN A 128 -8.18 -8.18 14.78
C ASN A 128 -7.59 -7.07 15.65
N LEU A 129 -7.48 -7.34 16.95
CA LEU A 129 -6.88 -6.44 17.92
C LEU A 129 -6.06 -7.25 18.92
N ASN A 130 -5.02 -6.63 19.47
CA ASN A 130 -4.21 -7.19 20.53
C ASN A 130 -4.11 -6.20 21.70
N LYS A 131 -3.41 -6.58 22.77
CA LYS A 131 -3.28 -5.76 23.98
C LYS A 131 -2.51 -4.44 23.76
N GLY A 132 -1.80 -4.29 22.63
CA GLY A 132 -0.91 -3.17 22.34
C GLY A 132 -1.28 -2.37 21.07
N GLY A 133 -2.36 -2.72 20.38
CA GLY A 133 -2.71 -2.11 19.11
C GLY A 133 -3.75 -2.88 18.29
N LEU A 134 -3.98 -2.39 17.08
CA LEU A 134 -4.92 -2.96 16.11
C LEU A 134 -4.16 -3.77 15.07
N ILE A 135 -4.78 -4.86 14.60
CA ILE A 135 -4.26 -5.68 13.50
C ILE A 135 -5.21 -5.51 12.31
N ALA A 136 -4.69 -4.92 11.25
CA ALA A 136 -5.37 -4.77 9.98
C ALA A 136 -4.79 -5.76 8.96
N GLU A 137 -5.50 -5.91 7.84
CA GLU A 137 -5.00 -6.66 6.69
C GLU A 137 -4.83 -5.70 5.51
N VAL A 138 -3.65 -5.70 4.90
CA VAL A 138 -3.31 -4.90 3.73
C VAL A 138 -2.86 -5.83 2.63
N ARG A 139 -3.65 -5.96 1.55
CA ARG A 139 -3.33 -6.82 0.39
C ARG A 139 -2.97 -8.27 0.77
N GLY A 140 -3.60 -8.82 1.82
CA GLY A 140 -3.31 -10.18 2.32
C GLY A 140 -2.13 -10.28 3.29
N ILE A 141 -1.51 -9.16 3.66
CA ILE A 141 -0.41 -9.09 4.63
C ILE A 141 -0.94 -8.52 5.94
N GLN A 142 -0.52 -9.10 7.07
CA GLN A 142 -0.90 -8.61 8.40
C GLN A 142 -0.16 -7.30 8.71
N ALA A 143 -0.93 -6.25 8.98
CA ALA A 143 -0.42 -4.96 9.40
C ALA A 143 -0.77 -4.69 10.86
N PHE A 144 0.21 -4.25 11.65
CA PHE A 144 0.05 -3.90 13.04
C PHE A 144 0.10 -2.39 13.21
N MET A 145 -0.91 -1.84 13.90
CA MET A 145 -0.98 -0.44 14.30
C MET A 145 -0.82 -0.34 15.82
N PRO A 146 0.36 0.09 16.31
CA PRO A 146 0.56 0.34 17.73
C PRO A 146 -0.38 1.42 18.26
N LEU A 147 -0.78 1.33 19.53
CA LEU A 147 -1.61 2.37 20.19
C LEU A 147 -0.99 3.78 20.10
N SER A 148 0.35 3.88 20.13
CA SER A 148 1.07 5.16 20.01
C SER A 148 0.92 5.82 18.64
N GLN A 149 0.52 5.04 17.62
CA GLN A 149 0.37 5.45 16.22
C GLN A 149 -1.10 5.75 15.84
N LEU A 150 -2.05 5.58 16.77
CA LEU A 150 -3.46 6.00 16.63
C LEU A 150 -3.60 7.52 16.81
N ALA A 151 -4.53 8.15 16.11
CA ALA A 151 -4.81 9.58 16.31
C ALA A 151 -5.28 9.88 17.75
N GLU A 152 -5.07 11.12 18.22
CA GLU A 152 -5.44 11.54 19.60
C GLU A 152 -6.94 11.38 19.90
N GLU A 153 -7.78 11.44 18.86
CA GLU A 153 -9.23 11.19 18.90
C GLU A 153 -9.55 9.72 19.21
N HIS A 154 -8.76 8.79 18.68
CA HIS A 154 -8.96 7.35 18.82
C HIS A 154 -8.09 6.75 19.94
N TYR A 155 -7.26 7.57 20.59
CA TYR A 155 -6.44 7.15 21.71
C TYR A 155 -7.32 6.88 22.94
N PRO A 156 -7.26 5.68 23.54
CA PRO A 156 -8.08 5.35 24.71
C PRO A 156 -7.58 6.13 25.93
N LYS A 157 -8.27 7.24 26.25
CA LYS A 157 -8.05 8.04 27.47
C LYS A 157 -8.65 7.31 28.67
N VAL A 158 -7.90 6.35 29.23
CA VAL A 158 -8.26 5.65 30.47
C VAL A 158 -7.43 6.19 31.63
N GLU A 159 -8.07 6.53 32.75
CA GLU A 159 -7.41 7.16 33.91
C GLU A 159 -6.35 6.27 34.58
N ASN A 160 -6.42 4.94 34.41
CA ASN A 160 -5.57 3.97 35.13
C ASN A 160 -4.92 2.89 34.23
N GLY A 161 -4.84 3.10 32.92
CA GLY A 161 -4.20 2.13 32.01
C GLY A 161 -4.84 0.74 32.03
N ASN A 162 -6.14 0.66 32.37
CA ASN A 162 -6.83 -0.62 32.52
C ASN A 162 -6.95 -1.30 31.14
N ILE A 163 -6.15 -2.37 30.97
CA ILE A 163 -5.99 -3.10 29.70
C ILE A 163 -7.35 -3.57 29.16
N GLN A 164 -8.30 -3.88 30.04
CA GLN A 164 -9.62 -4.37 29.66
C GLN A 164 -10.50 -3.30 29.01
N GLU A 165 -10.45 -2.06 29.51
CA GLU A 165 -11.21 -0.94 28.95
C GLU A 165 -10.62 -0.48 27.62
N ILE A 166 -9.29 -0.47 27.50
CA ILE A 166 -8.59 -0.21 26.25
C ILE A 166 -9.05 -1.20 25.17
N VAL A 167 -9.03 -2.49 25.49
CA VAL A 167 -9.48 -3.54 24.55
C VAL A 167 -10.96 -3.36 24.18
N ARG A 168 -11.83 -2.97 25.11
CA ARG A 168 -13.25 -2.73 24.85
C ARG A 168 -13.50 -1.54 23.92
N ILE A 169 -12.76 -0.44 24.08
CA ILE A 169 -12.84 0.71 23.17
C ILE A 169 -12.35 0.30 21.78
N LEU A 170 -11.19 -0.37 21.72
CA LEU A 170 -10.62 -0.87 20.46
C LEU A 170 -11.53 -1.88 19.74
N GLN A 171 -12.32 -2.66 20.47
CA GLN A 171 -13.31 -3.56 19.89
C GLN A 171 -14.38 -2.83 19.08
N THR A 172 -14.72 -1.59 19.44
CA THR A 172 -15.68 -0.76 18.68
C THR A 172 -15.14 -0.41 17.29
N TYR A 173 -13.82 -0.32 17.15
CA TYR A 173 -13.13 -0.02 15.90
C TYR A 173 -12.89 -1.25 15.02
N ARG A 174 -13.29 -2.45 15.48
CA ARG A 174 -13.21 -3.67 14.67
C ARG A 174 -14.09 -3.52 13.43
N ASN A 175 -13.59 -3.97 12.28
CA ASN A 175 -14.23 -3.84 10.97
C ASN A 175 -14.44 -2.40 10.46
N GLN A 176 -13.97 -1.38 11.18
CA GLN A 176 -13.95 -0.03 10.64
C GLN A 176 -12.77 0.16 9.69
N GLU A 177 -12.93 1.09 8.76
CA GLU A 177 -11.88 1.48 7.82
C GLU A 177 -11.12 2.68 8.38
N PHE A 178 -9.80 2.55 8.44
CA PHE A 178 -8.90 3.61 8.86
C PHE A 178 -7.99 3.99 7.71
N LYS A 179 -7.77 5.30 7.54
CA LYS A 179 -6.75 5.82 6.63
C LYS A 179 -5.41 5.82 7.36
N VAL A 180 -4.47 5.06 6.85
CA VAL A 180 -3.19 4.80 7.50
C VAL A 180 -2.07 4.93 6.49
N LYS A 181 -0.87 5.17 7.01
CA LYS A 181 0.36 5.19 6.23
C LYS A 181 1.30 4.12 6.76
N ILE A 182 1.98 3.44 5.85
CA ILE A 182 2.98 2.43 6.22
C ILE A 182 4.23 3.17 6.71
N ILE A 183 4.72 2.79 7.90
CA ILE A 183 5.91 3.38 8.51
C ILE A 183 7.09 2.41 8.58
N ASP A 184 6.80 1.10 8.57
CA ASP A 184 7.82 0.05 8.59
C ASP A 184 7.31 -1.21 7.90
N VAL A 185 8.23 -1.96 7.29
CA VAL A 185 7.94 -3.06 6.37
C VAL A 185 8.90 -4.21 6.68
N ASP A 186 8.39 -5.31 7.26
CA ASP A 186 9.18 -6.50 7.58
C ASP A 186 8.74 -7.71 6.73
N GLU A 187 9.40 -7.88 5.58
CA GLU A 187 9.18 -9.01 4.66
C GLU A 187 9.55 -10.36 5.29
N SER A 188 10.48 -10.38 6.25
CA SER A 188 10.95 -11.63 6.88
C SER A 188 9.91 -12.25 7.82
N GLN A 189 9.20 -11.39 8.57
CA GLN A 189 8.15 -11.80 9.51
C GLN A 189 6.75 -11.77 8.90
N ASN A 190 6.64 -11.36 7.64
CA ASN A 190 5.40 -11.03 6.98
C ASN A 190 4.52 -10.03 7.75
N LYS A 191 5.14 -8.97 8.29
CA LYS A 191 4.46 -7.98 9.12
C LYS A 191 4.71 -6.57 8.60
N LEU A 192 3.70 -5.72 8.70
CA LEU A 192 3.79 -4.30 8.38
C LEU A 192 3.48 -3.48 9.62
N ILE A 193 4.10 -2.32 9.78
CA ILE A 193 3.71 -1.35 10.80
C ILE A 193 3.06 -0.17 10.10
N ILE A 194 1.85 0.17 10.54
CA ILE A 194 1.03 1.25 9.99
C ILE A 194 0.74 2.31 11.05
N SER A 195 0.51 3.54 10.61
CA SER A 195 0.23 4.69 11.46
C SER A 195 -0.90 5.55 10.92
N GLU A 196 -1.88 5.82 11.77
CA GLU A 196 -2.96 6.77 11.49
C GLU A 196 -2.47 8.22 11.64
N LYS A 197 -1.64 8.50 12.67
CA LYS A 197 -1.05 9.82 12.88
C LYS A 197 -0.24 10.30 11.67
N ALA A 198 0.58 9.41 11.09
CA ALA A 198 1.39 9.74 9.93
C ALA A 198 0.53 10.05 8.68
N ALA A 199 -0.61 9.36 8.54
CA ALA A 199 -1.56 9.64 7.47
C ALA A 199 -2.21 11.03 7.64
N LYS A 200 -2.68 11.36 8.86
CA LYS A 200 -3.22 12.69 9.17
C LYS A 200 -2.21 13.80 8.91
N GLN A 201 -0.98 13.66 9.39
CA GLN A 201 0.09 14.64 9.13
C GLN A 201 0.40 14.82 7.65
N THR A 202 0.36 13.73 6.86
CA THR A 202 0.57 13.82 5.40
C THR A 202 -0.59 14.58 4.75
N LEU A 203 -1.83 14.28 5.14
CA LEU A 203 -3.03 14.96 4.63
C LEU A 203 -3.06 16.44 5.01
N GLU A 204 -2.64 16.79 6.22
CA GLU A 204 -2.47 18.16 6.68
C GLU A 204 -1.40 18.87 5.84
N LYS A 205 -0.22 18.26 5.67
CA LYS A 205 0.85 18.82 4.82
C LYS A 205 0.40 19.02 3.37
N GLU A 206 -0.30 18.07 2.78
CA GLU A 206 -0.83 18.18 1.41
C GLU A 206 -1.84 19.30 1.27
N LYS A 207 -2.71 19.51 2.27
CA LYS A 207 -3.59 20.68 2.32
C LYS A 207 -2.79 21.98 2.39
N LEU A 208 -1.75 22.03 3.24
CA LEU A 208 -0.86 23.19 3.34
C LEU A 208 -0.12 23.48 2.02
N ILE A 209 0.24 22.45 1.25
CA ILE A 209 0.90 22.59 -0.07
C ILE A 209 -0.03 23.22 -1.13
N GLN A 210 -1.35 23.18 -0.95
CA GLN A 210 -2.26 23.88 -1.87
C GLN A 210 -2.21 25.40 -1.74
N TYR A 211 -1.62 25.90 -0.65
CA TYR A 211 -1.48 27.33 -0.42
C TYR A 211 -0.10 27.82 -0.86
N ASN A 212 -0.09 28.84 -1.72
CA ASN A 212 1.14 29.48 -2.16
C ASN A 212 1.39 30.76 -1.37
N VAL A 213 2.67 31.09 -1.18
CA VAL A 213 3.06 32.41 -0.68
C VAL A 213 2.50 33.47 -1.63
N GLY A 214 1.73 34.40 -1.09
CA GLY A 214 1.04 35.44 -1.83
C GLY A 214 -0.47 35.24 -2.00
N ASP A 215 -1.00 34.06 -1.70
CA ASP A 215 -2.44 33.81 -1.74
C ASP A 215 -3.18 34.59 -0.63
N ILE A 216 -4.39 35.05 -0.93
CA ILE A 216 -5.25 35.76 0.02
C ILE A 216 -6.30 34.77 0.54
N LEU A 217 -6.32 34.54 1.85
CA LEU A 217 -7.26 33.63 2.49
C LEU A 217 -8.14 34.36 3.49
N GLU A 218 -9.40 33.92 3.57
CA GLU A 218 -10.28 34.22 4.70
C GLU A 218 -10.12 33.13 5.76
N GLY A 219 -9.94 33.55 7.01
CA GLY A 219 -9.94 32.64 8.16
C GLY A 219 -10.62 33.27 9.37
N GLU A 220 -11.01 32.45 10.33
CA GLU A 220 -11.68 32.87 11.56
C GLU A 220 -10.67 32.95 12.71
N ILE A 221 -10.66 34.05 13.46
CA ILE A 221 -9.72 34.24 14.58
C ILE A 221 -10.15 33.33 15.74
N THR A 222 -9.33 32.34 16.08
CA THR A 222 -9.59 31.45 17.21
C THR A 222 -9.09 32.04 18.52
N GLU A 223 -7.91 32.65 18.50
CA GLU A 223 -7.25 33.17 19.70
C GLU A 223 -6.37 34.37 19.38
N THR A 224 -6.33 35.35 20.28
CA THR A 224 -5.47 36.53 20.17
C THR A 224 -4.52 36.56 21.36
N THR A 225 -3.23 36.68 21.11
CA THR A 225 -2.15 36.70 22.12
C THR A 225 -1.30 37.96 21.97
N ASP A 226 -0.43 38.24 22.94
CA ASP A 226 0.43 39.44 22.94
C ASP A 226 1.43 39.50 21.78
N PHE A 227 1.76 38.35 21.19
CA PHE A 227 2.73 38.22 20.10
C PHE A 227 2.09 38.02 18.71
N GLY A 228 0.79 37.72 18.64
CA GLY A 228 0.09 37.46 17.39
C GLY A 228 -1.36 36.97 17.57
N ALA A 229 -2.05 36.77 16.45
CA ALA A 229 -3.38 36.16 16.43
C ALA A 229 -3.36 34.83 15.67
N PHE A 230 -4.00 33.82 16.25
CA PHE A 230 -4.25 32.53 15.62
C PHE A 230 -5.55 32.60 14.83
N VAL A 231 -5.47 32.17 13.57
CA VAL A 231 -6.55 32.18 12.61
C VAL A 231 -6.73 30.77 12.08
N LYS A 232 -7.94 30.24 12.22
CA LYS A 232 -8.33 28.96 11.66
C LYS A 232 -8.83 29.15 10.23
N LEU A 233 -8.18 28.47 9.30
CA LEU A 233 -8.56 28.46 7.90
C LEU A 233 -9.73 27.49 7.66
N PRO A 234 -10.52 27.70 6.59
CA PRO A 234 -11.69 26.88 6.28
C PRO A 234 -11.38 25.41 6.00
N ASP A 235 -10.13 25.07 5.69
CA ASP A 235 -9.64 23.71 5.45
C ASP A 235 -9.27 22.94 6.75
N GLY A 236 -9.30 23.64 7.89
CA GLY A 236 -8.95 23.15 9.22
C GLY A 236 -7.52 23.46 9.67
N SER A 237 -6.70 24.10 8.83
CA SER A 237 -5.32 24.47 9.15
C SER A 237 -5.26 25.69 10.08
N GLU A 238 -4.28 25.74 10.97
CA GLU A 238 -4.01 26.91 11.83
C GLU A 238 -2.93 27.80 11.22
N ALA A 239 -3.23 29.10 11.18
CA ALA A 239 -2.33 30.13 10.73
C ALA A 239 -2.07 31.15 11.84
N LEU A 240 -0.86 31.71 11.87
CA LEU A 240 -0.46 32.74 12.81
C LEU A 240 -0.26 34.06 12.07
N ILE A 241 -0.86 35.14 12.58
CA ILE A 241 -0.54 36.50 12.18
C ILE A 241 0.37 37.11 13.25
N PRO A 242 1.67 37.31 13.00
CA PRO A 242 2.57 37.97 13.94
C PRO A 242 2.17 39.43 14.17
N LYS A 243 2.46 39.96 15.36
CA LYS A 243 2.17 41.37 15.69
C LYS A 243 2.70 42.38 14.69
N LEU A 244 3.89 42.14 14.16
CA LEU A 244 4.53 43.04 13.19
C LEU A 244 3.73 43.13 11.87
N GLU A 245 2.98 42.09 11.54
CA GLU A 245 2.23 41.95 10.30
C GLU A 245 0.77 42.42 10.40
N ILE A 246 0.32 42.80 11.60
CA ILE A 246 -1.04 43.32 11.88
C ILE A 246 -1.13 44.84 11.63
N GLY A 247 0.00 45.55 11.71
CA GLY A 247 0.10 46.99 11.48
C GLY A 247 0.72 47.74 12.66
N GLU A 248 1.55 48.75 12.38
CA GLU A 248 2.18 49.58 13.41
C GLU A 248 1.14 50.46 14.12
N GLY A 249 1.14 50.43 15.46
CA GLY A 249 0.41 51.41 16.29
C GLY A 249 -1.08 51.11 16.56
N LYS A 250 -1.60 49.94 16.21
CA LYS A 250 -3.00 49.57 16.47
C LYS A 250 -3.12 48.49 17.55
N ASN A 251 -4.09 48.63 18.48
CA ASN A 251 -4.36 47.63 19.52
C ASN A 251 -4.94 46.36 18.89
N MET A 252 -4.22 45.23 19.00
CA MET A 252 -4.64 43.93 18.47
C MET A 252 -6.04 43.51 18.90
N GLN A 253 -6.40 43.78 20.17
CA GLN A 253 -7.69 43.38 20.74
C GLN A 253 -8.88 44.22 20.24
N GLU A 254 -8.64 45.40 19.64
CA GLU A 254 -9.70 46.24 19.09
C GLU A 254 -10.08 45.88 17.65
N ILE A 255 -9.17 45.22 16.92
CA ILE A 255 -9.31 44.91 15.49
C ILE A 255 -9.52 43.41 15.25
N LEU A 256 -8.94 42.56 16.09
CA LEU A 256 -9.00 41.11 15.97
C LEU A 256 -9.84 40.55 17.10
N LYS A 257 -11.17 40.56 16.90
CA LYS A 257 -12.10 39.89 17.82
C LYS A 257 -12.07 38.39 17.56
N THR A 258 -12.02 37.63 18.64
CA THR A 258 -12.17 36.17 18.58
C THR A 258 -13.52 35.82 17.97
N GLY A 259 -13.52 34.93 16.97
CA GLY A 259 -14.68 34.54 16.16
C GLY A 259 -14.95 35.41 14.93
N GLU A 260 -14.15 36.45 14.67
CA GLU A 260 -14.30 37.28 13.47
C GLU A 260 -13.54 36.69 12.27
N LYS A 261 -14.12 36.84 11.07
CA LYS A 261 -13.49 36.42 9.82
C LYS A 261 -12.61 37.54 9.28
N ILE A 262 -11.35 37.23 9.03
CA ILE A 262 -10.38 38.17 8.49
C ILE A 262 -9.75 37.66 7.20
N LYS A 263 -9.54 38.59 6.24
CA LYS A 263 -8.72 38.34 5.04
C LYS A 263 -7.28 38.69 5.34
N ALA A 264 -6.37 37.74 5.10
CA ALA A 264 -4.95 37.98 5.21
C ALA A 264 -4.19 37.30 4.06
N LYS A 265 -3.03 37.86 3.72
CA LYS A 265 -2.16 37.34 2.66
C LYS A 265 -1.12 36.41 3.26
N ILE A 266 -0.86 35.28 2.63
CA ILE A 266 0.15 34.33 3.07
C ILE A 266 1.53 34.89 2.76
N ILE A 267 2.37 35.03 3.78
CA ILE A 267 3.77 35.47 3.63
C ILE A 267 4.75 34.32 3.76
N GLU A 268 4.39 33.25 4.46
CA GLU A 268 5.22 32.08 4.65
C GLU A 268 4.35 30.83 4.81
N VAL A 269 4.72 29.75 4.13
CA VAL A 269 4.13 28.41 4.32
C VAL A 269 5.24 27.48 4.77
N SER A 270 5.07 26.91 5.96
CA SER A 270 5.96 25.90 6.53
C SER A 270 5.16 24.60 6.76
N PRO A 271 5.82 23.42 6.81
CA PRO A 271 5.15 22.12 6.96
C PRO A 271 4.26 21.98 8.20
N ASN A 272 4.45 22.84 9.20
CA ASN A 272 3.75 22.80 10.48
C ASN A 272 3.05 24.13 10.82
N LYS A 273 3.14 25.18 9.98
CA LYS A 273 2.60 26.52 10.29
C LYS A 273 2.42 27.36 9.02
N ILE A 274 1.30 28.09 8.94
CA ILE A 274 1.09 29.13 7.93
C ILE A 274 1.25 30.49 8.61
N VAL A 275 2.04 31.39 8.01
CA VAL A 275 2.18 32.76 8.49
C VAL A 275 1.42 33.70 7.56
N LEU A 276 0.50 34.45 8.15
CA LEU A 276 -0.38 35.38 7.47
C LEU A 276 0.02 36.83 7.81
N SER A 277 -0.25 37.75 6.89
CA SER A 277 -0.01 39.18 7.04
C SER A 277 -1.19 40.01 6.56
N LEU A 278 -1.57 41.00 7.37
CA LEU A 278 -2.55 42.03 7.01
C LEU A 278 -1.87 43.19 6.29
N LYS A 279 -0.65 43.53 6.69
CA LYS A 279 0.15 44.59 6.06
C LYS A 279 0.39 44.28 4.57
N ALA A 280 0.73 43.04 4.24
CA ALA A 280 0.98 42.60 2.86
C ALA A 280 -0.28 42.59 1.98
N LEU A 281 -1.49 42.58 2.58
CA LEU A 281 -2.77 42.74 1.90
C LEU A 281 -3.07 44.22 1.61
N GLU A 282 -2.78 45.11 2.57
CA GLU A 282 -2.96 46.57 2.38
C GLU A 282 -2.00 47.15 1.32
N LEU A 283 -0.87 46.47 1.08
CA LEU A 283 0.17 46.86 0.12
C LEU A 283 0.00 46.27 -1.29
N SER A 284 -1.03 45.46 -1.54
CA SER A 284 -1.31 44.80 -2.84
C SER A 284 -2.55 45.33 -3.52
#